data_AF-A0A1F3MA54-F1
#
_entry.id   AF-A0A1F3MA54-F1
#
_cell.length_a   1.000
_cell.length_b   1.000
_cell.length_c   1.000
_cell.angle_alpha   90.00
_cell.angle_beta   90.00
_cell.angle_gamma   90.00
#
_symmetry.space_group_name_H-M   'P 1'
#
loop_
_entity.id
_entity.type
_entity.pdbx_description
1 polymer ?
#
loop_
_entity_poly.entity_id
_entity_poly.type
_entity_poly.pdbx_seq_one_letter_code
_entity_poly.pdbx_strand_id
1 'polypeptide(L)'
;MQSYIEQLIEDLHRATWNIKKPHEIWEDVDLHNEVELEDISYVEEYFYGKQIKISDITGIERKLLPVPKKLTIEQRALLAVELEKLLQVFHFYLDFPENYPDDLRYQFIRDFWKEKRVALSFGESHIEFCDYDETHCPFDGYCTTCKEIQADMEHDNRNIDNHEFDIDVKDLLPSPDEAEQWFMNNVLNP
;
A
#
# COMPACT_ATOMS: atom_id res chain seq x y z
N MET A 1 6.80 1.28 33.51
CA MET A 1 6.72 1.20 32.04
C MET A 1 5.56 0.31 31.62
N GLN A 2 5.46 -0.91 32.16
CA GLN A 2 4.37 -1.83 31.84
C GLN A 2 2.96 -1.22 31.92
N SER A 3 2.61 -0.59 33.05
CA SER A 3 1.30 0.07 33.20
C SER A 3 1.04 1.21 32.21
N TYR A 4 2.09 1.86 31.70
CA TYR A 4 1.95 2.88 30.67
C TYR A 4 1.64 2.26 29.30
N ILE A 5 2.24 1.11 29.00
CA ILE A 5 1.99 0.38 27.76
C ILE A 5 0.54 -0.14 27.75
N GLU A 6 0.07 -0.68 28.88
CA GLU A 6 -1.31 -1.13 29.03
C GLU A 6 -2.30 0.02 28.78
N GLN A 7 -2.07 1.19 29.40
CA GLN A 7 -2.89 2.39 29.15
C GLN A 7 -2.81 2.86 27.70
N LEU A 8 -1.62 2.83 27.08
CA LEU A 8 -1.47 3.20 25.69
C LEU A 8 -2.26 2.25 24.78
N ILE A 9 -2.22 0.94 25.02
CA ILE A 9 -3.00 -0.03 24.24
C ILE A 9 -4.50 0.24 24.38
N GLU A 10 -4.98 0.53 25.59
CA GLU A 10 -6.38 0.96 25.79
C GLU A 10 -6.70 2.24 24.99
N ASP A 11 -5.78 3.21 24.94
CA ASP A 11 -5.92 4.41 24.11
C ASP A 11 -5.97 4.08 22.61
N LEU A 12 -5.12 3.18 22.12
CA LEU A 12 -5.14 2.72 20.72
C LEU A 12 -6.48 2.06 20.38
N HIS A 13 -7.00 1.21 21.27
CA HIS A 13 -8.30 0.58 21.08
C HIS A 13 -9.43 1.59 21.10
N ARG A 14 -9.38 2.61 21.96
CA ARG A 14 -10.39 3.69 21.94
C ARG A 14 -10.30 4.55 20.67
N ALA A 15 -9.12 4.71 20.10
CA ALA A 15 -8.94 5.47 18.87
C ALA A 15 -9.68 4.85 17.67
N THR A 16 -9.79 3.50 17.62
CA THR A 16 -10.55 2.82 16.56
C THR A 16 -12.06 3.11 16.60
N TRP A 17 -12.57 3.70 17.69
CA TRP A 17 -14.00 4.02 17.85
C TRP A 17 -14.30 5.44 17.40
N ASN A 18 -13.27 6.26 17.21
CA ASN A 18 -13.37 7.68 16.85
C ASN A 18 -12.99 7.91 15.39
N ILE A 19 -13.37 6.98 14.49
CA ILE A 19 -13.16 7.13 13.05
C ILE A 19 -13.98 8.32 12.58
N LYS A 20 -13.30 9.41 12.23
CA LYS A 20 -13.93 10.56 11.58
C LYS A 20 -14.05 10.20 10.11
N LYS A 21 -15.27 10.26 9.56
CA LYS A 21 -15.45 10.19 8.11
C LYS A 21 -14.63 11.32 7.46
N PRO A 22 -13.66 11.01 6.58
CA PRO A 22 -12.78 12.00 5.96
C PRO A 22 -13.52 13.08 5.17
N HIS A 23 -14.69 12.77 4.61
CA HIS A 23 -15.41 13.70 3.73
C HIS A 23 -16.94 13.68 3.90
N GLU A 24 -17.60 14.80 3.61
CA GLU A 24 -19.06 14.94 3.59
C GLU A 24 -19.73 14.23 2.40
N ILE A 25 -18.95 13.85 1.38
CA ILE A 25 -19.44 13.21 0.14
C ILE A 25 -20.13 11.87 0.45
N TRP A 26 -19.83 11.26 1.60
CA TRP A 26 -20.38 9.99 2.08
C TRP A 26 -21.81 10.04 2.61
N GLU A 27 -22.47 11.20 2.66
CA GLU A 27 -23.88 11.25 3.09
C GLU A 27 -24.82 10.63 2.03
N ASP A 28 -24.44 10.63 0.76
CA ASP A 28 -25.30 10.26 -0.38
C ASP A 28 -24.80 9.02 -1.17
N VAL A 29 -23.75 8.33 -0.73
CA VAL A 29 -23.15 7.18 -1.47
C VAL A 29 -23.88 5.87 -1.16
N ASP A 30 -24.27 5.13 -2.20
CA ASP A 30 -24.82 3.78 -2.07
C ASP A 30 -23.70 2.74 -1.86
N LEU A 31 -23.54 2.30 -0.61
CA LEU A 31 -22.54 1.31 -0.21
C LEU A 31 -22.76 -0.10 -0.81
N HIS A 32 -23.86 -0.32 -1.54
CA HIS A 32 -24.14 -1.59 -2.20
C HIS A 32 -23.76 -1.63 -3.68
N ASN A 33 -23.23 -0.52 -4.22
CA ASN A 33 -22.79 -0.42 -5.60
C ASN A 33 -21.25 -0.47 -5.69
N GLU A 34 -20.70 -1.65 -5.99
CA GLU A 34 -19.25 -1.87 -6.08
C GLU A 34 -18.55 -0.95 -7.10
N VAL A 35 -19.23 -0.59 -8.19
CA VAL A 35 -18.68 0.31 -9.22
C VAL A 35 -18.58 1.74 -8.72
N GLU A 36 -19.57 2.23 -7.97
CA GLU A 36 -19.51 3.56 -7.35
C GLU A 36 -18.48 3.61 -6.22
N LEU A 37 -18.27 2.50 -5.51
CA LEU A 37 -17.22 2.41 -4.50
C LEU A 37 -15.84 2.52 -5.16
N GLU A 38 -15.46 1.67 -6.12
CA GLU A 38 -14.13 1.76 -6.77
C GLU A 38 -13.82 3.14 -7.37
N ASP A 39 -14.82 3.80 -7.96
CA ASP A 39 -14.66 5.15 -8.50
C ASP A 39 -14.37 6.20 -7.40
N ILE A 40 -14.94 6.06 -6.20
CA ILE A 40 -14.78 7.04 -5.12
C ILE A 40 -13.39 6.91 -4.45
N SER A 41 -12.71 5.74 -4.43
CA SER A 41 -11.44 5.57 -3.67
C SER A 41 -10.31 6.15 -4.46
N TYR A 42 -10.34 5.85 -5.76
CA TYR A 42 -9.48 6.45 -6.75
C TYR A 42 -9.66 7.98 -6.78
N VAL A 43 -10.89 8.48 -6.60
CA VAL A 43 -11.18 9.92 -6.53
C VAL A 43 -10.74 10.56 -5.19
N GLU A 44 -10.87 9.88 -4.06
CA GLU A 44 -10.44 10.41 -2.74
C GLU A 44 -8.93 10.65 -2.70
N GLU A 45 -8.14 9.69 -3.19
CA GLU A 45 -6.67 9.81 -3.23
C GLU A 45 -6.21 10.82 -4.30
N TYR A 46 -6.83 10.82 -5.48
CA TYR A 46 -6.39 11.62 -6.63
C TYR A 46 -6.91 13.07 -6.65
N PHE A 47 -8.11 13.36 -6.13
CA PHE A 47 -8.73 14.68 -6.23
C PHE A 47 -8.76 15.48 -4.92
N TYR A 48 -8.79 14.86 -3.73
CA TYR A 48 -9.16 15.56 -2.49
C TYR A 48 -8.20 15.42 -1.30
N GLY A 49 -7.20 14.55 -1.37
CA GLY A 49 -6.40 14.19 -0.20
C GLY A 49 -5.42 15.26 0.29
N LYS A 50 -5.87 16.24 1.08
CA LYS A 50 -4.96 17.06 1.88
C LYS A 50 -4.17 16.12 2.79
N GLN A 51 -2.86 15.99 2.54
CA GLN A 51 -1.99 15.23 3.41
C GLN A 51 -1.95 15.84 4.81
N ILE A 52 -2.43 15.08 5.80
CA ILE A 52 -2.43 15.44 7.22
C ILE A 52 -1.57 14.45 7.99
N LYS A 53 -1.13 14.82 9.20
CA LYS A 53 -0.24 13.95 9.98
C LYS A 53 -0.99 12.69 10.42
N ILE A 54 -0.27 11.58 10.55
CA ILE A 54 -0.83 10.35 11.13
C ILE A 54 -1.42 10.60 12.54
N SER A 55 -0.83 11.50 13.32
CA SER A 55 -1.39 11.90 14.62
C SER A 55 -2.75 12.59 14.52
N ASP A 56 -3.00 13.36 13.45
CA ASP A 56 -4.28 14.02 13.24
C ASP A 56 -5.35 13.00 12.76
N ILE A 57 -4.93 12.00 11.99
CA ILE A 57 -5.79 10.91 11.48
C ILE A 57 -6.22 9.98 12.62
N THR A 58 -5.23 9.43 13.34
CA THR A 58 -5.44 8.43 14.39
C THR A 58 -5.86 9.05 15.73
N GLY A 59 -5.66 10.36 15.91
CA GLY A 59 -5.83 11.03 17.21
C GLY A 59 -4.72 10.73 18.22
N ILE A 60 -3.69 9.95 17.85
CA ILE A 60 -2.58 9.57 18.73
C ILE A 60 -1.33 10.38 18.41
N GLU A 61 -0.90 11.20 19.36
CA GLU A 61 0.30 12.01 19.23
C GLU A 61 1.57 11.17 19.26
N ARG A 62 2.52 11.40 18.33
CA ARG A 62 3.80 10.66 18.28
C ARG A 62 4.58 10.69 19.60
N LYS A 63 4.45 11.77 20.38
CA LYS A 63 5.13 11.91 21.69
C LYS A 63 4.63 10.91 22.75
N LEU A 64 3.42 10.36 22.55
CA LEU A 64 2.85 9.31 23.39
C LEU A 64 3.40 7.93 23.00
N LEU A 65 4.07 7.79 21.87
CA LEU A 65 4.73 6.54 21.49
C LEU A 65 6.12 6.48 22.16
N PRO A 66 6.36 5.51 23.07
CA PRO A 66 7.63 5.41 23.76
C PRO A 66 8.82 5.28 22.81
N VAL A 67 9.98 5.80 23.22
CA VAL A 67 11.21 5.57 22.44
C VAL A 67 11.63 4.09 22.57
N PRO A 68 12.05 3.42 21.49
CA PRO A 68 12.34 1.97 21.52
C PRO A 68 13.39 1.56 22.56
N LYS A 69 14.37 2.43 22.83
CA LYS A 69 15.40 2.21 23.87
C LYS A 69 14.85 2.07 25.29
N LYS A 70 13.59 2.46 25.55
CA LYS A 70 12.91 2.33 26.85
C LYS A 70 12.01 1.10 26.95
N LEU A 71 11.91 0.32 25.88
CA LEU A 71 11.01 -0.83 25.76
C LEU A 71 11.81 -2.13 25.71
N THR A 72 11.28 -3.18 26.33
CA THR A 72 11.78 -4.54 26.12
C THR A 72 11.44 -5.05 24.71
N ILE A 73 12.00 -6.19 24.30
CA ILE A 73 11.70 -6.81 23.00
C ILE A 73 10.21 -7.13 22.91
N GLU A 74 9.66 -7.75 23.95
CA GLU A 74 8.25 -8.17 24.02
C GLU A 74 7.31 -6.96 23.98
N GLN A 75 7.69 -5.86 24.63
CA GLN A 75 6.93 -4.62 24.62
C GLN A 75 6.92 -3.95 23.26
N ARG A 76 8.04 -3.99 22.52
CA ARG A 76 8.09 -3.47 21.14
C ARG A 76 7.24 -4.32 20.20
N ALA A 77 7.35 -5.65 20.29
CA ALA A 77 6.55 -6.56 19.48
C ALA A 77 5.05 -6.34 19.72
N LEU A 78 4.64 -6.27 21.00
CA LEU A 78 3.24 -6.02 21.37
C LEU A 78 2.75 -4.67 20.81
N LEU A 79 3.52 -3.60 20.97
CA LEU A 79 3.13 -2.29 20.46
C LEU A 79 3.11 -2.23 18.93
N ALA A 80 4.03 -2.92 18.24
CA ALA A 80 4.03 -2.99 16.79
C ALA A 80 2.73 -3.61 16.28
N VAL A 81 2.36 -4.77 16.82
CA VAL A 81 1.12 -5.48 16.46
C VAL A 81 -0.12 -4.61 16.72
N GLU A 82 -0.21 -3.95 17.87
CA GLU A 82 -1.38 -3.11 18.19
C GLU A 82 -1.46 -1.83 17.35
N LEU A 83 -0.30 -1.24 16.99
CA LEU A 83 -0.26 -0.08 16.11
C LEU A 83 -0.58 -0.45 14.65
N GLU A 84 -0.13 -1.61 14.16
CA GLU A 84 -0.49 -2.12 12.83
C GLU A 84 -2.01 -2.32 12.73
N LYS A 85 -2.63 -2.95 13.73
CA LYS A 85 -4.10 -3.09 13.78
C LYS A 85 -4.81 -1.73 13.77
N LEU A 86 -4.31 -0.75 14.53
CA LEU A 86 -4.86 0.60 14.51
C LEU A 86 -4.77 1.21 13.11
N LEU A 87 -3.60 1.10 12.45
CA LEU A 87 -3.37 1.65 11.13
C LEU A 87 -4.26 0.99 10.06
N GLN A 88 -4.47 -0.33 10.13
CA GLN A 88 -5.38 -1.05 9.23
C GLN A 88 -6.83 -0.55 9.34
N VAL A 89 -7.29 -0.17 10.54
CA VAL A 89 -8.62 0.47 10.71
C VAL A 89 -8.70 1.80 9.97
N PHE A 90 -7.57 2.48 9.76
CA PHE A 90 -7.45 3.69 8.95
C PHE A 90 -6.93 3.42 7.53
N HIS A 91 -7.06 2.18 7.04
CA HIS A 91 -6.72 1.76 5.68
C HIS A 91 -5.22 1.86 5.33
N PHE A 92 -4.34 1.95 6.33
CA PHE A 92 -2.89 1.89 6.11
C PHE A 92 -2.36 0.49 6.39
N TYR A 93 -1.83 -0.15 5.36
CA TYR A 93 -1.24 -1.48 5.41
C TYR A 93 0.26 -1.34 5.28
N LEU A 94 0.99 -1.75 6.33
CA LEU A 94 2.43 -1.61 6.38
C LEU A 94 3.10 -2.85 5.80
N ASP A 95 3.85 -2.69 4.71
CA ASP A 95 4.44 -3.82 4.01
C ASP A 95 5.80 -4.16 4.61
N PHE A 96 5.82 -5.23 5.41
CA PHE A 96 7.02 -5.84 5.96
C PHE A 96 7.27 -7.21 5.32
N PRO A 97 8.53 -7.66 5.20
CA PRO A 97 8.80 -9.05 4.82
C PRO A 97 8.12 -10.04 5.77
N GLU A 98 7.63 -11.17 5.26
CA GLU A 98 6.83 -12.14 6.03
C GLU A 98 7.53 -12.60 7.32
N ASN A 99 8.86 -12.80 7.26
CA ASN A 99 9.67 -13.26 8.38
C ASN A 99 10.29 -12.12 9.21
N TYR A 100 9.87 -10.87 9.01
CA TYR A 100 10.44 -9.73 9.72
C TYR A 100 9.92 -9.64 11.16
N PRO A 101 10.80 -9.65 12.18
CA PRO A 101 10.38 -9.70 13.59
C PRO A 101 9.56 -8.49 14.03
N ASP A 102 8.46 -8.75 14.74
CA ASP A 102 7.54 -7.71 15.20
C ASP A 102 8.20 -6.64 16.08
N ASP A 103 9.19 -7.01 16.89
CA ASP A 103 9.88 -6.06 17.77
C ASP A 103 10.73 -5.04 17.00
N LEU A 104 11.16 -5.38 15.79
CA LEU A 104 11.90 -4.50 14.89
C LEU A 104 10.96 -3.58 14.09
N ARG A 105 9.74 -4.04 13.76
CA ARG A 105 8.69 -3.25 13.09
C ARG A 105 8.35 -1.96 13.84
N TYR A 106 8.37 -2.00 15.17
CA TYR A 106 8.02 -0.86 16.02
C TYR A 106 8.74 0.45 15.64
N GLN A 107 10.02 0.38 15.28
CA GLN A 107 10.79 1.56 14.90
C GLN A 107 10.26 2.20 13.61
N PHE A 108 9.95 1.39 12.60
CA PHE A 108 9.36 1.84 11.33
C PHE A 108 8.01 2.49 11.57
N ILE A 109 7.12 1.81 12.29
CA ILE A 109 5.78 2.30 12.62
C ILE A 109 5.85 3.63 13.37
N ARG A 110 6.73 3.74 14.37
CA ARG A 110 6.90 4.99 15.13
C ARG A 110 7.47 6.14 14.28
N ASP A 111 8.25 5.82 13.26
CA ASP A 111 8.80 6.81 12.34
C ASP A 111 7.80 7.21 11.24
N PHE A 112 6.93 6.29 10.81
CA PHE A 112 5.77 6.58 9.96
C PHE A 112 4.87 7.67 10.57
N TRP A 113 4.78 7.75 11.90
CA TRP A 113 4.09 8.84 12.60
C TRP A 113 4.64 10.26 12.34
N LYS A 114 5.81 10.40 11.70
CA LYS A 114 6.34 11.71 11.24
C LYS A 114 5.73 12.15 9.92
N GLU A 115 5.20 11.20 9.15
CA GLU A 115 4.73 11.41 7.80
C GLU A 115 3.36 12.08 7.77
N LYS A 116 3.00 12.54 6.57
CA LYS A 116 1.66 13.00 6.27
C LYS A 116 1.09 12.11 5.18
N ARG A 117 -0.15 11.69 5.36
CA ARG A 117 -0.87 10.82 4.43
C ARG A 117 -2.27 11.37 4.21
N VAL A 118 -2.91 10.89 3.16
CA VAL A 118 -4.33 11.13 2.91
C VAL A 118 -5.11 10.20 3.84
N ALA A 119 -6.10 10.75 4.55
CA ALA A 119 -7.03 9.92 5.31
C ALA A 119 -7.99 9.27 4.32
N LEU A 120 -7.98 7.95 4.24
CA LEU A 120 -8.87 7.20 3.35
C LEU A 120 -10.08 6.71 4.13
N SER A 121 -11.24 6.68 3.47
CA SER A 121 -12.47 6.14 4.05
C SER A 121 -12.64 4.65 3.72
N PHE A 122 -11.89 4.17 2.73
CA PHE A 122 -11.96 2.82 2.17
C PHE A 122 -10.77 2.54 1.25
N GLY A 123 -10.70 1.30 0.72
CA GLY A 123 -9.55 0.81 -0.01
C GLY A 123 -8.40 0.43 0.93
N GLU A 124 -7.24 0.18 0.35
CA GLU A 124 -6.02 -0.18 1.09
C GLU A 124 -4.85 0.67 0.57
N SER A 125 -4.24 1.45 1.46
CA SER A 125 -3.00 2.17 1.18
C SER A 125 -1.84 1.36 1.72
N HIS A 126 -1.16 0.68 0.80
CA HIS A 126 0.06 -0.05 1.08
C HIS A 126 1.24 0.90 1.26
N ILE A 127 1.94 0.76 2.37
CA ILE A 127 3.05 1.60 2.79
C ILE A 127 4.33 0.77 2.72
N GLU A 128 5.07 0.98 1.64
CA GLU A 128 6.39 0.40 1.44
C GLU A 128 7.46 1.24 2.14
N PHE A 129 8.38 0.57 2.84
CA PHE A 129 9.54 1.22 3.47
C PHE A 129 10.84 1.04 2.67
N CYS A 130 10.82 0.17 1.67
CA CYS A 130 11.95 -0.13 0.80
C CYS A 130 11.95 0.82 -0.41
N ASP A 131 13.12 1.31 -0.80
CA ASP A 131 13.31 2.12 -2.02
C ASP A 131 13.83 1.29 -3.21
N TYR A 132 13.85 -0.04 -3.05
CA TYR A 132 14.40 -1.01 -4.01
C TYR A 132 15.89 -0.83 -4.30
N ASP A 133 16.64 -0.15 -3.43
CA ASP A 133 18.11 -0.13 -3.47
C ASP A 133 18.67 -1.29 -2.63
N GLU A 134 19.26 -2.29 -3.30
CA GLU A 134 19.88 -3.44 -2.63
C GLU A 134 20.96 -3.00 -1.62
N THR A 135 21.68 -1.92 -1.90
CA THR A 135 22.76 -1.44 -1.03
C THR A 135 22.27 -0.71 0.22
N HIS A 136 21.02 -0.24 0.20
CA HIS A 136 20.39 0.49 1.30
C HIS A 136 19.10 -0.19 1.79
N CYS A 137 19.01 -1.51 1.66
CA CYS A 137 17.82 -2.26 2.08
C CYS A 137 17.53 -2.07 3.59
N PRO A 138 16.33 -1.60 3.97
CA PRO A 138 15.98 -1.39 5.37
C PRO A 138 15.75 -2.70 6.16
N PHE A 139 15.66 -3.83 5.46
CA PHE A 139 15.32 -5.16 6.01
C PHE A 139 16.46 -6.18 5.86
N ASP A 140 17.69 -5.75 6.15
CA ASP A 140 18.88 -6.59 6.01
C ASP A 140 18.75 -7.94 6.74
N GLY A 141 19.07 -9.03 6.04
CA GLY A 141 18.93 -10.41 6.52
C GLY A 141 17.50 -10.98 6.51
N TYR A 142 16.48 -10.18 6.22
CA TYR A 142 15.06 -10.59 6.23
C TYR A 142 14.35 -10.43 4.88
N CYS A 143 14.96 -9.73 3.92
CA CYS A 143 14.41 -9.52 2.57
C CYS A 143 15.38 -10.06 1.50
N THR A 144 14.84 -10.82 0.54
CA THR A 144 15.56 -11.37 -0.62
C THR A 144 15.02 -10.84 -1.95
N THR A 145 13.99 -10.01 -1.92
CA THR A 145 13.24 -9.54 -3.10
C THR A 145 14.13 -8.89 -4.16
N CYS A 146 15.08 -8.02 -3.78
CA CYS A 146 15.99 -7.40 -4.76
C CYS A 146 16.86 -8.43 -5.50
N LYS A 147 17.30 -9.49 -4.80
CA LYS A 147 18.11 -10.57 -5.40
C LYS A 147 17.29 -11.47 -6.29
N GLU A 148 16.04 -11.74 -5.91
CA GLU A 148 15.09 -12.50 -6.72
C GLU A 148 14.77 -11.76 -8.02
N ILE A 149 14.44 -10.47 -7.94
CA ILE A 149 14.21 -9.62 -9.12
C ILE A 149 15.44 -9.61 -10.04
N GLN A 150 16.65 -9.47 -9.49
CA GLN A 150 17.86 -9.50 -10.30
C GLN A 150 18.07 -10.87 -10.98
N ALA A 151 17.85 -11.96 -10.26
CA ALA A 151 17.99 -13.31 -10.80
C ALA A 151 16.99 -13.58 -11.93
N ASP A 152 15.75 -13.12 -11.77
CA ASP A 152 14.69 -13.21 -12.78
C ASP A 152 15.04 -12.38 -14.02
N MET A 153 15.48 -11.13 -13.83
CA MET A 153 15.97 -10.29 -14.93
C MET A 153 17.16 -10.92 -15.67
N GLU A 154 18.09 -11.55 -14.97
CA GLU A 154 19.20 -12.28 -15.59
C GLU A 154 18.75 -13.55 -16.32
N HIS A 155 17.75 -14.26 -15.79
CA HIS A 155 17.14 -15.41 -16.46
C HIS A 155 16.45 -14.98 -17.76
N ASP A 156 15.65 -13.92 -17.71
CA ASP A 156 14.94 -13.41 -18.88
C ASP A 156 15.91 -12.91 -19.94
N ASN A 157 16.95 -12.15 -19.56
CA ASN A 157 17.98 -11.70 -20.48
C ASN A 157 18.73 -12.87 -21.16
N ARG A 158 18.93 -14.01 -20.47
CA ARG A 158 19.53 -15.21 -21.06
C ARG A 158 18.58 -15.95 -22.01
N ASN A 159 17.28 -15.84 -21.79
CA ASN A 159 16.27 -16.49 -22.62
C ASN A 159 15.82 -15.65 -23.83
N ILE A 160 16.08 -14.34 -23.84
CA ILE A 160 15.90 -13.49 -25.04
C ILE A 160 16.75 -14.00 -26.22
N ASP A 161 17.90 -14.62 -25.96
CA ASP A 161 18.74 -15.25 -26.99
C ASP A 161 18.17 -16.57 -27.55
N ASN A 162 17.11 -17.14 -26.95
CA ASN A 162 16.48 -18.38 -27.37
C ASN A 162 14.95 -18.22 -27.54
N HIS A 163 14.54 -17.43 -28.56
CA HIS A 163 13.22 -17.39 -29.21
C HIS A 163 11.95 -17.22 -28.34
N GLU A 164 11.23 -16.08 -28.46
CA GLU A 164 9.74 -16.12 -28.41
C GLU A 164 8.94 -14.90 -28.94
N PHE A 165 9.48 -14.04 -29.81
CA PHE A 165 8.63 -13.10 -30.56
C PHE A 165 9.11 -12.95 -32.00
N ASP A 166 9.00 -14.03 -32.77
CA ASP A 166 9.06 -13.99 -34.24
C ASP A 166 7.67 -13.59 -34.78
N ILE A 167 7.12 -12.50 -34.23
CA ILE A 167 5.89 -11.90 -34.75
C ILE A 167 6.32 -10.98 -35.87
N ASP A 168 6.12 -11.39 -37.13
CA ASP A 168 6.26 -10.47 -38.25
C ASP A 168 5.22 -9.37 -38.07
N VAL A 169 5.66 -8.12 -38.03
CA VAL A 169 4.79 -6.94 -37.92
C VAL A 169 3.70 -6.94 -39.01
N LYS A 170 3.94 -7.64 -40.13
CA LYS A 170 2.98 -7.85 -41.21
C LYS A 170 1.81 -8.77 -40.83
N ASP A 171 1.96 -9.63 -39.85
CA ASP A 171 0.91 -10.54 -39.36
C ASP A 171 0.03 -9.88 -38.27
N LEU A 172 0.46 -8.72 -37.73
CA LEU A 172 -0.27 -7.96 -36.71
C LEU A 172 -1.29 -6.98 -37.29
N LEU A 173 -1.10 -6.56 -38.55
CA LEU A 173 -1.98 -5.62 -39.22
C LEU A 173 -2.73 -6.33 -40.34
N PRO A 174 -4.06 -6.14 -40.47
CA PRO A 174 -4.77 -6.63 -41.63
C PRO A 174 -4.13 -6.04 -42.88
N SER A 175 -4.03 -6.86 -43.93
CA SER A 175 -3.61 -6.38 -45.23
C SER A 175 -4.54 -5.25 -45.70
N PRO A 176 -4.07 -4.35 -46.59
CA PRO A 176 -4.91 -3.27 -47.12
C PRO A 176 -6.26 -3.77 -47.67
N ASP A 177 -6.27 -4.94 -48.30
CA ASP A 177 -7.46 -5.56 -48.87
C ASP A 177 -8.44 -6.07 -47.79
N GLU A 178 -7.92 -6.62 -46.69
CA GLU A 178 -8.73 -7.07 -45.55
C GLU A 178 -9.33 -5.89 -44.79
N ALA A 179 -8.56 -4.80 -44.63
CA ALA A 179 -9.05 -3.57 -44.02
C ALA A 179 -10.16 -2.93 -44.88
N GLU A 180 -10.00 -2.94 -46.21
CA GLU A 180 -11.00 -2.42 -47.14
C GLU A 180 -12.28 -3.27 -47.14
N GLN A 181 -12.17 -4.60 -47.14
CA GLN A 181 -13.34 -5.49 -47.02
C GLN A 181 -14.08 -5.33 -45.68
N TRP A 182 -13.35 -5.19 -44.57
CA TRP A 182 -13.98 -4.93 -43.27
C TRP A 182 -14.73 -3.61 -43.25
N PHE A 183 -14.16 -2.55 -43.83
CA PHE A 183 -14.80 -1.24 -43.95
C PHE A 183 -16.05 -1.30 -44.82
N MET A 184 -16.00 -2.00 -45.96
CA MET A 184 -17.14 -2.17 -46.86
C MET A 184 -18.29 -2.94 -46.21
N ASN A 185 -17.98 -3.95 -45.39
CA ASN A 185 -19.00 -4.81 -44.76
C ASN A 185 -19.61 -4.25 -43.48
N ASN A 186 -18.89 -3.38 -42.74
CA ASN A 186 -19.34 -2.92 -41.42
C ASN A 186 -19.69 -1.44 -41.36
N VAL A 187 -19.25 -0.62 -42.32
CA VAL A 187 -19.46 0.83 -42.31
C VAL A 187 -20.38 1.28 -43.46
N LEU A 188 -20.24 0.67 -44.64
CA LEU A 188 -20.97 1.09 -45.85
C LEU A 188 -22.23 0.26 -46.14
N ASN A 189 -22.44 -0.84 -45.42
CA ASN A 189 -23.63 -1.68 -45.59
C ASN A 189 -24.14 -2.20 -44.22
N PRO A 190 -24.70 -1.33 -43.36
CA PRO A 190 -25.21 -1.70 -42.04
C PRO A 190 -26.46 -2.59 -42.10
#